data_AF-A0A1H9XN03-F1
#
_entry.id   AF-A0A1H9XN03-F1
#
_cell.length_a   1.000
_cell.length_b   1.000
_cell.length_c   1.000
_cell.angle_alpha   90.00
_cell.angle_beta   90.00
_cell.angle_gamma   90.00
#
_symmetry.space_group_name_H-M   'P 1'
#
loop_
_entity.id
_entity.type
_entity.pdbx_description
1 polymer ?
#
loop_
_entity_poly.entity_id
_entity_poly.type
_entity_poly.pdbx_seq_one_letter_code
_entity_poly.pdbx_strand_id
1 'polypeptide(L)'
;MDGYESWVEKQIREAQERGEFDNLPGAGKPLPGLESEDPDWWVKQLVRREGLDMTGALPPVMALRKEAAGFPESLLDLRTEESVRAVLEDYNRRVKLDRLRPAVGPFPPMLARTVDVDDLVAQWQVLRAEQAEAARQAEAARQADAARSPVSPVAAARGSGSWWLRLLRMVRGH
;
A
#
# COMPACT_ATOMS: atom_id res chain seq x y z
N MET A 1 -38.36 -9.34 21.18
CA MET A 1 -37.24 -9.33 20.21
C MET A 1 -36.09 -10.07 20.90
N ASP A 2 -36.28 -11.36 21.26
CA ASP A 2 -35.50 -11.98 22.36
C ASP A 2 -35.09 -13.45 22.07
N GLY A 3 -35.21 -13.91 20.82
CA GLY A 3 -34.98 -15.33 20.49
C GLY A 3 -33.50 -15.75 20.46
N TYR A 4 -32.59 -14.80 20.20
CA TYR A 4 -31.17 -15.09 20.00
C TYR A 4 -30.41 -15.24 21.33
N GLU A 5 -30.70 -14.40 22.33
CA GLU A 5 -30.09 -14.51 23.67
C GLU A 5 -30.40 -15.88 24.29
N SER A 6 -31.67 -16.30 24.25
CA SER A 6 -32.09 -17.59 24.82
C SER A 6 -31.46 -18.81 24.12
N TRP A 7 -31.27 -18.77 22.80
CA TRP A 7 -30.66 -19.88 22.07
C TRP A 7 -29.15 -19.98 22.32
N VAL A 8 -28.45 -18.84 22.37
CA VAL A 8 -27.03 -18.79 22.69
C VAL A 8 -26.77 -19.21 24.14
N GLU A 9 -27.56 -18.74 25.10
CA GLU A 9 -27.48 -19.17 26.51
C GLU A 9 -27.73 -20.68 26.66
N LYS A 10 -28.70 -21.23 25.90
CA LYS A 10 -28.97 -22.67 25.89
C LYS A 10 -27.78 -23.46 25.33
N GLN A 11 -27.16 -23.00 24.25
CA GLN A 11 -25.96 -23.61 23.68
C GLN A 11 -24.78 -23.60 24.66
N ILE A 12 -24.56 -22.49 25.37
CA ILE A 12 -23.49 -22.37 26.38
C ILE A 12 -23.71 -23.34 27.53
N ARG A 13 -24.94 -23.44 28.04
CA ARG A 13 -25.29 -24.38 29.11
C ARG A 13 -25.13 -25.83 28.67
N GLU A 14 -25.62 -26.19 27.48
CA GLU A 14 -25.46 -27.55 26.94
C GLU A 14 -23.98 -27.92 26.72
N ALA A 15 -23.15 -26.98 26.28
CA ALA A 15 -21.70 -27.19 26.13
C ALA A 15 -21.00 -27.33 27.49
N GLN A 16 -21.42 -26.61 28.54
CA GLN A 16 -20.95 -26.80 29.91
C GLN A 16 -21.37 -28.16 30.48
N GLU A 17 -22.62 -28.58 30.28
CA GLU A 17 -23.14 -29.88 30.75
C GLU A 17 -22.43 -31.07 30.07
N ARG A 18 -22.01 -30.91 28.81
CA ARG A 18 -21.21 -31.90 28.08
C ARG A 18 -19.73 -31.90 28.46
N GLY A 19 -19.30 -31.00 29.34
CA GLY A 19 -17.90 -30.86 29.72
C GLY A 19 -17.01 -30.43 28.55
N GLU A 20 -17.53 -29.75 27.53
CA GLU A 20 -16.72 -29.27 26.38
C GLU A 20 -15.70 -28.20 26.81
N PHE A 21 -15.90 -27.61 27.98
CA PHE A 21 -14.97 -26.69 28.63
C PHE A 21 -14.04 -27.40 29.64
N ASP A 22 -14.31 -28.67 29.96
CA ASP A 22 -13.45 -29.48 30.82
C ASP A 22 -12.29 -30.04 29.97
N ASN A 23 -11.04 -29.89 30.45
CA ASN A 23 -9.80 -30.23 29.72
C ASN A 23 -9.46 -29.36 28.50
N LEU A 24 -9.88 -28.09 28.48
CA LEU A 24 -9.32 -27.16 27.49
C LEU A 24 -7.79 -27.09 27.60
N PRO A 25 -7.05 -27.10 26.48
CA PRO A 25 -5.61 -26.93 26.51
C PRO A 25 -5.25 -25.58 27.12
N GLY A 26 -4.78 -25.60 28.38
CA GLY A 26 -4.46 -24.40 29.16
C GLY A 26 -5.43 -24.11 30.32
N ALA A 27 -6.49 -24.90 30.51
CA ALA A 27 -7.39 -24.76 31.65
C ALA A 27 -6.61 -24.87 32.98
N GLY A 28 -6.77 -23.86 33.85
CA GLY A 28 -6.10 -23.80 35.15
C GLY A 28 -4.59 -23.55 35.11
N LYS A 29 -3.98 -23.42 33.92
CA LYS A 29 -2.57 -23.04 33.78
C LYS A 29 -2.47 -21.52 33.64
N PRO A 30 -1.47 -20.86 34.26
CA PRO A 30 -1.24 -19.44 34.01
C PRO A 30 -1.02 -19.22 32.51
N LEU A 31 -1.60 -18.13 31.96
CA LEU A 31 -1.40 -17.78 30.56
C LEU A 31 0.11 -17.59 30.33
N PRO A 32 0.71 -18.31 29.36
CA PRO A 32 2.14 -18.22 29.11
C PRO A 32 2.51 -16.81 28.62
N GLY A 33 3.44 -16.15 29.29
CA GLY A 33 3.95 -14.83 28.89
C GLY A 33 3.46 -13.64 29.71
N LEU A 34 2.66 -13.86 30.77
CA LEU A 34 2.24 -12.80 31.71
C LEU A 34 3.37 -12.21 32.57
N GLU A 35 4.56 -12.83 32.58
CA GLU A 35 5.77 -12.35 33.25
C GLU A 35 6.37 -11.09 32.56
N SER A 36 5.84 -10.72 31.38
CA SER A 36 6.31 -9.56 30.64
C SER A 36 5.60 -8.30 31.11
N GLU A 37 6.36 -7.32 31.60
CA GLU A 37 5.87 -5.95 31.91
C GLU A 37 5.47 -5.17 30.64
N ASP A 38 5.54 -5.80 29.47
CA ASP A 38 5.23 -5.23 28.18
C ASP A 38 3.71 -5.31 27.90
N PRO A 39 2.99 -4.17 27.82
CA PRO A 39 1.56 -4.16 27.52
C PRO A 39 1.21 -4.78 26.15
N ASP A 40 2.18 -4.89 25.24
CA ASP A 40 2.02 -5.48 23.90
C ASP A 40 2.39 -6.97 23.84
N TRP A 41 2.60 -7.63 24.99
CA TRP A 41 2.99 -9.04 25.07
C TRP A 41 2.06 -9.96 24.26
N TRP A 42 0.75 -9.69 24.30
CA TRP A 42 -0.27 -10.48 23.61
C TRP A 42 -0.27 -10.23 22.09
N VAL A 43 0.05 -9.00 21.64
CA VAL A 43 0.19 -8.65 20.21
C VAL A 43 1.39 -9.38 19.63
N LYS A 44 2.53 -9.34 20.33
CA LYS A 44 3.74 -10.08 19.94
C LYS A 44 3.50 -11.58 19.89
N GLN A 45 2.71 -12.11 20.82
CA GLN A 45 2.33 -13.52 20.84
C GLN A 45 1.40 -13.89 19.68
N LEU A 46 0.45 -13.03 19.31
CA LEU A 46 -0.42 -13.21 18.15
C LEU A 46 0.38 -13.19 16.85
N VAL A 47 1.27 -12.21 16.71
CA VAL A 47 2.18 -12.05 15.57
C VAL A 47 3.07 -13.29 15.41
N ARG A 48 3.59 -13.82 16.51
CA ARG A 48 4.39 -15.05 16.53
C ARG A 48 3.55 -16.29 16.20
N ARG A 49 2.33 -16.39 16.71
CA ARG A 49 1.43 -17.54 16.49
C ARG A 49 0.95 -17.63 15.04
N GLU A 50 0.63 -16.48 14.44
CA GLU A 50 0.07 -16.39 13.08
C GLU A 50 1.16 -16.14 12.02
N GLY A 51 2.43 -15.98 12.41
CA GLY A 51 3.54 -15.75 11.47
C GLY A 51 3.44 -14.42 10.72
N LEU A 52 2.92 -13.37 11.35
CA LEU A 52 2.74 -12.06 10.71
C LEU A 52 4.09 -11.33 10.57
N ASP A 53 4.46 -11.00 9.32
CA ASP A 53 5.64 -10.20 9.03
C ASP A 53 5.37 -8.71 9.33
N MET A 54 6.03 -8.19 10.38
CA MET A 54 5.94 -6.78 10.81
C MET A 54 6.70 -5.81 9.90
N THR A 55 7.51 -6.29 8.96
CA THR A 55 8.33 -5.45 8.08
C THR A 55 7.52 -4.83 6.93
N GLY A 56 6.34 -5.40 6.60
CA GLY A 56 5.42 -4.91 5.58
C GLY A 56 4.05 -4.43 6.09
N ALA A 57 3.71 -4.69 7.36
CA ALA A 57 2.39 -4.40 7.93
C ALA A 57 2.43 -3.17 8.85
N LEU A 58 2.42 -1.96 8.28
CA LEU A 58 2.20 -0.74 9.09
C LEU A 58 0.87 -0.87 9.83
N PRO A 59 0.77 -0.42 11.10
CA PRO A 59 -0.50 -0.26 11.77
C PRO A 59 -1.47 0.51 10.86
N PRO A 60 -2.76 0.13 10.78
CA PRO A 60 -3.68 0.66 9.77
C PRO A 60 -3.76 2.19 9.71
N VAL A 61 -3.73 2.86 10.87
CA VAL A 61 -3.68 4.33 10.94
C VAL A 61 -2.42 4.92 10.28
N MET A 62 -1.27 4.26 10.41
CA MET A 62 -0.01 4.71 9.80
C MET A 62 -0.01 4.48 8.29
N ALA A 63 -0.61 3.39 7.83
CA ALA A 63 -0.82 3.16 6.41
C ALA A 63 -1.70 4.27 5.80
N LEU A 64 -2.80 4.63 6.45
CA LEU A 64 -3.68 5.72 6.00
C LEU A 64 -2.97 7.08 5.99
N ARG A 65 -2.19 7.41 7.02
CA ARG A 65 -1.40 8.65 7.05
C ARG A 65 -0.36 8.70 5.93
N LYS A 66 0.29 7.57 5.64
CA LYS A 66 1.27 7.48 4.54
C LYS A 66 0.60 7.65 3.19
N GLU A 67 -0.57 7.03 2.98
CA GLU A 67 -1.36 7.18 1.76
C GLU A 67 -1.79 8.64 1.54
N ALA A 68 -2.33 9.29 2.58
CA ALA A 68 -2.71 10.71 2.52
C ALA A 68 -1.54 11.65 2.25
N ALA A 69 -0.35 11.33 2.76
CA ALA A 69 0.87 12.09 2.52
C ALA A 69 1.37 11.98 1.06
N GLY A 70 0.88 11.00 0.30
CA GLY A 70 1.18 10.85 -1.13
C GLY A 70 0.17 11.54 -2.04
N PHE A 71 -0.85 12.22 -1.51
CA PHE A 71 -1.79 13.00 -2.32
C PHE A 71 -1.30 14.45 -2.48
N PRO A 72 -1.52 15.08 -3.64
CA PRO A 72 -2.23 14.56 -4.83
C PRO A 72 -1.36 13.76 -5.82
N GLU A 73 -0.03 13.69 -5.65
CA GLU A 73 0.90 13.18 -6.67
C GLU A 73 0.67 11.72 -7.05
N SER A 74 0.34 10.86 -6.09
CA SER A 74 0.03 9.44 -6.35
C SER A 74 -1.23 9.23 -7.21
N LEU A 75 -2.07 10.24 -7.38
CA LEU A 75 -3.28 10.18 -8.20
C LEU A 75 -3.00 10.44 -9.69
N LEU A 76 -1.80 10.88 -10.05
CA LEU A 76 -1.45 11.28 -11.42
C LEU A 76 -1.48 10.15 -12.44
N ASP A 77 -1.36 8.90 -11.98
CA ASP A 77 -1.49 7.69 -12.80
C ASP A 77 -2.95 7.43 -13.22
N LEU A 78 -3.92 7.98 -12.48
CA LEU A 78 -5.34 7.86 -12.81
C LEU A 78 -5.69 8.81 -13.95
N ARG A 79 -6.46 8.31 -14.93
CA ARG A 79 -6.78 9.06 -16.15
C ARG A 79 -8.10 9.83 -16.10
N THR A 80 -8.99 9.49 -15.17
CA THR A 80 -10.34 10.04 -15.09
C THR A 80 -10.62 10.60 -13.72
N GLU A 81 -11.40 11.68 -13.67
CA GLU A 81 -11.85 12.27 -12.40
C GLU A 81 -12.65 11.28 -11.57
N GLU A 82 -13.51 10.46 -12.21
CA GLU A 82 -14.31 9.44 -11.53
C GLU A 82 -13.43 8.43 -10.77
N SER A 83 -12.32 7.99 -11.38
CA SER A 83 -11.35 7.10 -10.70
C SER A 83 -10.69 7.77 -9.51
N VAL A 84 -10.31 9.05 -9.64
CA VAL A 84 -9.69 9.82 -8.55
C VAL A 84 -10.68 9.97 -7.39
N ARG A 85 -11.91 10.36 -7.69
CA ARG A 85 -12.99 10.51 -6.73
C ARG A 85 -13.27 9.20 -5.99
N ALA A 86 -13.34 8.08 -6.71
CA ALA A 86 -13.53 6.76 -6.13
C ALA A 86 -12.42 6.38 -5.14
N VAL A 87 -11.14 6.67 -5.46
CA VAL A 87 -10.00 6.40 -4.57
C VAL A 87 -10.06 7.28 -3.31
N LEU A 88 -10.37 8.56 -3.45
CA LEU A 88 -10.46 9.49 -2.31
C LEU A 88 -11.64 9.18 -1.40
N GLU A 89 -12.77 8.76 -1.97
CA GLU A 89 -13.94 8.30 -1.22
C GLU A 89 -13.68 6.98 -0.49
N ASP A 90 -12.98 6.03 -1.13
CA ASP A 90 -12.52 4.80 -0.47
C ASP A 90 -11.58 5.10 0.71
N TYR A 91 -10.61 5.98 0.50
CA TYR A 91 -9.71 6.46 1.55
C TYR A 91 -10.51 7.04 2.73
N ASN A 92 -11.44 7.95 2.46
CA ASN A 92 -12.28 8.57 3.49
C ASN A 92 -13.15 7.53 4.22
N ARG A 93 -13.68 6.52 3.52
CA ARG A 93 -14.40 5.39 4.11
C ARG A 93 -13.50 4.58 5.04
N ARG A 94 -12.28 4.25 4.61
CA ARG A 94 -11.31 3.50 5.43
C ARG A 94 -10.88 4.27 6.68
N VAL A 95 -10.69 5.59 6.58
CA VAL A 95 -10.43 6.46 7.74
C VAL A 95 -11.59 6.43 8.73
N LYS A 96 -12.84 6.51 8.25
CA LYS A 96 -14.03 6.42 9.12
C LYS A 96 -14.12 5.07 9.82
N LEU A 97 -13.87 3.97 9.10
CA LEU A 97 -13.87 2.62 9.67
C LEU A 97 -12.76 2.43 10.72
N ASP A 98 -11.56 2.95 10.48
CA ASP A 98 -10.46 2.88 11.43
C ASP A 98 -10.78 3.64 12.74
N ARG A 99 -11.47 4.78 12.64
CA ARG A 99 -11.91 5.57 13.81
C ARG A 99 -12.93 4.83 14.70
N LEU A 100 -13.68 3.88 14.14
CA LEU A 100 -14.66 3.09 14.90
C LEU A 100 -14.02 1.93 15.66
N ARG A 101 -12.73 1.67 15.48
CA ARG A 101 -12.04 0.59 16.17
C ARG A 101 -11.90 0.90 17.66
N PRO A 102 -12.11 -0.10 18.55
CA PRO A 102 -11.87 0.08 19.97
C PRO A 102 -10.44 0.56 20.21
N ALA A 103 -10.29 1.62 21.02
CA ALA A 103 -8.98 2.02 21.48
C ALA A 103 -8.44 0.94 22.42
N VAL A 104 -7.25 0.42 22.12
CA VAL A 104 -6.57 -0.57 22.95
C VAL A 104 -5.28 0.06 23.46
N GLY A 105 -5.09 0.05 24.78
CA GLY A 105 -3.89 0.54 25.44
C GLY A 105 -4.07 1.87 26.19
N PRO A 106 -3.02 2.33 26.89
CA PRO A 106 -3.08 3.48 27.79
C PRO A 106 -2.96 4.84 27.08
N PHE A 107 -2.59 4.85 25.80
CA PHE A 107 -2.40 6.08 25.03
C PHE A 107 -3.63 6.42 24.19
N PRO A 108 -3.95 7.71 23.99
CA PRO A 108 -4.97 8.12 23.06
C PRO A 108 -4.70 7.55 21.65
N PRO A 109 -5.72 7.03 20.95
CA PRO A 109 -5.53 6.43 19.64
C PRO A 109 -5.05 7.49 18.64
N MET A 110 -4.06 7.12 17.83
CA MET A 110 -3.69 7.94 16.69
C MET A 110 -4.80 7.92 15.65
N LEU A 111 -5.04 9.06 14.99
CA LEU A 111 -6.10 9.18 13.99
C LEU A 111 -5.55 9.66 12.65
N ALA A 112 -6.01 9.05 11.56
CA ALA A 112 -5.88 9.59 10.21
C ALA A 112 -6.97 10.66 9.97
N ARG A 113 -6.67 11.64 9.12
CA ARG A 113 -7.63 12.68 8.73
C ARG A 113 -8.31 12.28 7.42
N THR A 114 -9.59 12.57 7.30
CA THR A 114 -10.26 12.57 6.00
C THR A 114 -9.73 13.72 5.15
N VAL A 115 -9.86 13.60 3.85
CA VAL A 115 -9.47 14.61 2.86
C VAL A 115 -10.71 15.21 2.22
N ASP A 116 -10.58 16.46 1.77
CA ASP A 116 -11.57 17.07 0.89
C ASP A 116 -11.37 16.52 -0.53
N VAL A 117 -12.43 15.93 -1.09
CA VAL A 117 -12.37 15.23 -2.37
C VAL A 117 -12.32 16.23 -3.51
N ASP A 118 -13.09 17.31 -3.43
CA ASP A 118 -13.19 18.30 -4.51
C ASP A 118 -11.90 19.13 -4.59
N ASP A 119 -11.32 19.50 -3.43
CA ASP A 119 -10.03 20.20 -3.38
C ASP A 119 -8.89 19.37 -4.00
N LEU A 120 -8.85 18.06 -3.71
CA LEU A 120 -7.80 17.18 -4.25
C LEU A 120 -8.02 16.86 -5.73
N VAL A 121 -9.26 16.76 -6.19
CA VAL A 121 -9.58 16.63 -7.62
C VAL A 121 -9.12 17.89 -8.37
N ALA A 122 -9.39 19.08 -7.83
CA ALA A 122 -8.94 20.33 -8.44
C ALA A 122 -7.40 20.40 -8.54
N GLN A 123 -6.69 20.03 -7.46
CA GLN A 123 -5.22 19.95 -7.47
C GLN A 123 -4.69 18.93 -8.50
N TRP A 124 -5.32 17.75 -8.58
CA TRP A 124 -4.97 16.73 -9.56
C TRP A 124 -5.15 17.22 -11.00
N GLN A 125 -6.24 17.92 -11.31
CA GLN A 125 -6.47 18.49 -12.65
C GLN A 125 -5.38 19.49 -13.05
N VAL A 126 -4.97 20.36 -12.12
CA VAL A 126 -3.87 21.33 -12.35
C VAL A 126 -2.56 20.60 -12.68
N LEU A 127 -2.14 19.65 -11.84
CA LEU A 127 -0.90 18.90 -12.05
C LEU A 127 -0.92 18.09 -13.37
N ARG A 128 -2.08 17.55 -13.76
CA ARG A 128 -2.26 16.85 -15.04
C ARG A 128 -2.11 17.80 -16.23
N ALA A 129 -2.65 19.02 -16.13
CA ALA A 129 -2.51 20.04 -17.17
C ALA A 129 -1.03 20.44 -17.34
N GLU A 130 -0.32 20.66 -16.24
CA GLU A 130 1.12 20.96 -16.23
C GLU A 130 1.94 19.83 -16.88
N GLN A 131 1.66 18.56 -16.55
CA GLN A 131 2.33 17.43 -17.20
C GLN A 131 2.03 17.35 -18.70
N ALA A 132 0.78 17.62 -19.12
CA ALA A 132 0.40 17.61 -20.52
C ALA A 132 1.08 18.75 -21.30
N GLU A 133 1.26 19.92 -20.68
CA GLU A 133 2.04 21.02 -21.25
C GLU A 133 3.52 20.69 -21.37
N ALA A 134 4.13 20.17 -20.30
CA ALA A 134 5.53 19.75 -20.31
C ALA A 134 5.80 18.67 -21.38
N ALA A 135 4.89 17.70 -21.53
CA ALA A 135 4.98 16.67 -22.56
C ALA A 135 4.90 17.27 -23.99
N ARG A 136 3.96 18.20 -24.23
CA ARG A 136 3.84 18.91 -25.52
C ARG A 136 5.08 19.72 -25.85
N GLN A 137 5.64 20.43 -24.87
CA GLN A 137 6.87 21.21 -25.05
C GLN A 137 8.07 20.30 -25.34
N ALA A 138 8.20 19.19 -24.63
CA ALA A 138 9.26 18.21 -24.87
C ALA A 138 9.16 17.59 -26.27
N GLU A 139 7.95 17.29 -26.74
CA GLU A 139 7.73 16.79 -28.10
C GLU A 139 8.06 17.85 -29.16
N ALA A 140 7.61 19.10 -28.99
CA ALA A 140 7.94 20.19 -29.89
C ALA A 140 9.45 20.46 -29.97
N ALA A 141 10.15 20.40 -28.83
CA ALA A 141 11.60 20.53 -28.78
C ALA A 141 12.31 19.40 -29.54
N ARG A 142 11.87 18.15 -29.38
CA ARG A 142 12.38 16.99 -30.14
C ARG A 142 12.14 17.15 -31.65
N GLN A 143 10.96 17.61 -32.05
CA GLN A 143 10.64 17.86 -33.46
C GLN A 143 11.49 19.00 -34.04
N ALA A 144 11.71 20.08 -33.29
CA ALA A 144 12.57 21.19 -33.71
C ALA A 144 14.04 20.77 -33.85
N ASP A 145 14.54 19.92 -32.95
CA ASP A 145 15.89 19.36 -33.03
C ASP A 145 16.05 18.41 -34.23
N ALA A 146 15.06 17.54 -34.46
CA ALA A 146 15.01 16.68 -35.64
C ALA A 146 14.97 17.49 -36.95
N ALA A 147 14.24 18.61 -36.99
CA ALA A 147 14.20 19.49 -38.15
C ALA A 147 15.50 20.29 -38.36
N ARG A 148 16.26 20.59 -37.29
CA ARG A 148 17.56 21.28 -37.35
C ARG A 148 18.72 20.37 -37.70
N SER A 149 18.57 19.06 -37.54
CA SER A 149 19.53 18.05 -38.01
C SER A 149 19.06 17.48 -39.36
N PRO A 150 19.32 18.15 -40.51
CA PRO A 150 19.15 17.49 -41.79
C PRO A 150 20.26 16.45 -41.90
N VAL A 151 19.98 15.22 -41.47
CA VAL A 151 20.79 14.10 -41.90
C VAL A 151 20.56 14.00 -43.41
N SER A 152 21.52 14.52 -44.18
CA SER A 152 21.59 14.32 -45.63
C SER A 152 21.44 12.82 -45.94
N PRO A 153 20.41 12.38 -46.68
CA PRO A 153 20.38 11.03 -47.19
C PRO A 153 21.24 10.97 -48.46
N VAL A 154 22.53 11.29 -48.38
CA VAL A 154 23.47 11.03 -49.47
C VAL A 154 24.80 10.54 -48.90
N ALA A 155 25.11 9.30 -49.27
CA ALA A 155 26.42 8.63 -49.24
C ALA A 155 26.94 8.10 -47.89
N ALA A 156 26.49 6.89 -47.53
CA ALA A 156 27.36 5.87 -46.94
C ALA A 156 26.96 4.46 -47.39
N ALA A 157 26.67 4.30 -48.69
CA ALA A 157 26.89 3.03 -49.35
C ALA A 157 28.40 2.96 -49.68
N ARG A 158 29.07 1.95 -49.11
CA ARG A 158 30.46 1.49 -49.33
C ARG A 158 31.48 1.86 -48.24
N GLY A 159 31.67 0.91 -47.32
CA GLY A 159 33.00 0.42 -46.93
C GLY A 159 33.58 0.94 -45.62
N SER A 160 33.66 0.05 -44.62
CA SER A 160 34.60 0.00 -43.46
C SER A 160 33.80 -0.48 -42.24
N GLY A 161 34.03 -1.65 -41.62
CA GLY A 161 35.25 -2.41 -41.51
C GLY A 161 35.46 -2.84 -40.06
N SER A 162 34.64 -3.75 -39.56
CA SER A 162 35.02 -4.80 -38.59
C SER A 162 35.88 -4.40 -37.37
N TRP A 163 35.45 -3.42 -36.56
CA TRP A 163 36.07 -3.18 -35.25
C TRP A 163 35.68 -4.27 -34.21
N TRP A 164 34.45 -4.78 -34.29
CA TRP A 164 33.91 -5.75 -33.32
C TRP A 164 34.43 -7.19 -33.46
N LEU A 165 34.85 -7.62 -34.66
CA LEU A 165 35.44 -8.97 -34.86
C LEU A 165 36.93 -9.04 -34.49
N ARG A 166 37.59 -7.91 -34.17
CA ARG A 166 38.97 -7.88 -33.69
C ARG A 166 39.11 -7.96 -32.16
N LEU A 167 38.02 -7.75 -31.40
CA LEU A 167 38.08 -7.79 -29.93
C LEU A 167 37.86 -9.20 -29.33
N LEU A 168 37.40 -10.17 -30.13
CA LEU A 168 37.13 -11.56 -29.67
C LEU A 168 38.29 -12.55 -29.92
N ARG A 169 39.46 -12.07 -30.37
CA ARG A 169 40.66 -12.89 -30.62
C ARG A 169 41.86 -12.44 -29.77
N MET A 170 41.62 -12.09 -28.50
CA MET A 170 42.71 -11.81 -27.55
C MET A 170 42.54 -12.46 -26.16
N VAL A 171 41.60 -13.40 -26.01
CA VAL A 171 41.49 -14.25 -24.81
C VAL A 171 41.20 -15.70 -25.22
N ARG A 172 42.24 -16.40 -25.74
CA ARG A 172 42.40 -17.87 -25.71
C ARG A 172 43.78 -18.29 -26.26
N GLY A 173 44.60 -18.89 -25.39
CA GLY A 173 45.84 -19.65 -25.70
C GLY A 173 47.12 -18.80 -25.62
N HIS A 174 47.97 -18.91 -24.60
CA HIS A 174 48.94 -20.00 -24.34
C HIS A 174 49.81 -20.37 -25.53
#